data_AF-A0A537DAE7-F1
#
_entry.id   AF-A0A537DAE7-F1
#
_cell.length_a   1.000
_cell.length_b   1.000
_cell.length_c   1.000
_cell.angle_alpha   90.00
_cell.angle_beta   90.00
_cell.angle_gamma   90.00
#
_symmetry.space_group_name_H-M   'P 1'
#
loop_
_entity.id
_entity.type
_entity.pdbx_description
1 polymer ?
#
loop_
_entity_poly.entity_id
_entity_poly.type
_entity_poly.pdbx_seq_one_letter_code
_entity_poly.pdbx_strand_id
1 'polypeptide(L)'
;MASLVLAVKTVRQKHPVSPELLRLLDEFRRMVNVRIAVGIEENVSSLKTLSMKSYHRLSRDMLSYYRLCAISKTTVILQLEKPRRRIPAQGFQMLGS
;
A
#
# COMPACT_ATOMS: atom_id res chain seq x y z
N MET A 1 9.68 5.30 -22.43
CA MET A 1 9.28 4.74 -21.12
C MET A 1 7.84 4.25 -21.23
N ALA A 2 7.62 2.95 -21.47
CA ALA A 2 6.27 2.40 -21.60
C ALA A 2 5.64 2.22 -20.21
N SER A 3 4.58 2.97 -19.92
CA SER A 3 3.76 2.77 -18.72
C SER A 3 2.84 1.57 -18.95
N LEU A 4 3.02 0.50 -18.16
CA LEU A 4 2.11 -0.65 -18.16
C LEU A 4 0.83 -0.25 -17.43
N VAL A 5 -0.18 0.23 -18.17
CA VAL A 5 -1.52 0.49 -17.62
C VAL A 5 -2.20 -0.85 -17.39
N LEU A 6 -2.25 -1.29 -16.13
CA LEU A 6 -3.02 -2.46 -15.73
C LEU A 6 -4.52 -2.11 -15.74
N ALA A 7 -5.28 -2.74 -16.62
CA ALA A 7 -6.73 -2.67 -16.60
C ALA A 7 -7.26 -3.49 -15.41
N VAL A 8 -7.79 -2.82 -14.38
CA VAL A 8 -8.43 -3.47 -13.24
C VAL A 8 -9.92 -3.60 -13.52
N LYS A 9 -10.44 -4.84 -13.57
CA LYS A 9 -11.88 -5.07 -13.68
C LYS A 9 -12.55 -4.67 -12.37
N THR A 10 -13.35 -3.61 -12.38
CA THR A 10 -14.09 -3.13 -11.20
C THR A 10 -15.57 -3.50 -11.30
N VAL A 11 -16.16 -3.99 -10.21
CA VAL A 11 -17.61 -4.23 -10.13
C VAL A 11 -18.27 -3.00 -9.49
N ARG A 12 -19.22 -2.38 -10.20
CA ARG A 12 -20.10 -1.37 -9.58
C ARG A 12 -21.21 -2.08 -8.83
N GLN A 13 -21.14 -2.06 -7.50
CA GLN A 13 -22.22 -2.57 -6.66
C GLN A 13 -23.31 -1.50 -6.55
N LYS A 14 -24.55 -1.85 -6.92
CA LYS A 14 -25.73 -0.97 -6.89
C LYS A 14 -26.42 -1.03 -5.52
N HIS A 15 -25.64 -0.88 -4.45
CA HIS A 15 -26.15 -0.85 -3.08
C HIS A 15 -26.11 0.59 -2.56
N PRO A 16 -27.22 1.15 -2.04
CA PRO A 16 -27.18 2.46 -1.39
C PRO A 16 -26.28 2.38 -0.16
N VAL A 17 -25.12 3.02 -0.25
CA VAL A 17 -24.11 2.98 0.82
C VAL A 17 -24.60 3.87 1.97
N SER A 18 -24.62 3.34 3.19
CA SER A 18 -25.02 4.15 4.34
C SER A 18 -24.02 5.30 4.58
N PRO A 19 -24.48 6.45 5.10
CA PRO A 19 -23.58 7.57 5.43
C PRO A 19 -22.44 7.17 6.38
N GLU A 20 -22.70 6.24 7.30
CA GLU A 20 -21.74 5.73 8.27
C GLU A 20 -20.63 4.93 7.57
N LEU A 21 -21.00 4.11 6.58
CA LEU A 21 -20.03 3.35 5.80
C LEU A 21 -19.18 4.28 4.92
N LEU A 22 -19.77 5.32 4.33
CA LEU A 22 -19.01 6.33 3.59
C LEU A 22 -18.01 7.05 4.50
N ARG A 23 -18.44 7.46 5.70
CA ARG A 23 -17.57 8.10 6.70
C ARG A 23 -16.42 7.18 7.10
N LEU A 24 -16.71 5.90 7.35
CA LEU A 24 -15.71 4.89 7.68
C LEU A 24 -14.68 4.72 6.57
N LEU A 25 -15.12 4.65 5.31
CA LEU A 25 -14.23 4.51 4.16
C LEU A 25 -13.35 5.76 3.97
N ASP A 26 -13.89 6.97 4.17
CA ASP A 26 -13.08 8.18 4.11
C ASP A 26 -12.03 8.23 5.23
N GLU A 27 -12.40 7.83 6.44
CA GLU A 27 -11.46 7.74 7.56
C GLU A 27 -10.37 6.69 7.29
N PHE A 28 -10.73 5.52 6.76
CA PHE A 28 -9.77 4.51 6.32
C PHE A 28 -8.82 5.04 5.25
N ARG A 29 -9.35 5.77 4.25
CA ARG A 29 -8.55 6.40 3.18
C ARG A 29 -7.55 7.40 3.74
N ARG A 30 -7.97 8.29 4.64
CA ARG A 30 -7.07 9.23 5.35
C ARG A 30 -5.99 8.47 6.11
N MET A 31 -6.38 7.39 6.79
CA MET A 31 -5.47 6.55 7.56
C MET A 31 -4.36 5.91 6.70
N VAL A 32 -4.70 5.46 5.49
CA VAL A 32 -3.75 4.90 4.52
C VAL A 32 -2.86 6.01 3.95
N ASN A 33 -3.44 7.15 3.57
CA ASN A 33 -2.69 8.26 2.98
C ASN A 33 -1.62 8.83 3.92
N VAL A 34 -1.93 9.01 5.21
CA VAL A 34 -0.94 9.44 6.22
C VAL A 34 0.25 8.48 6.25
N ARG A 35 -0.01 7.17 6.18
CA ARG A 35 1.05 6.15 6.19
C ARG A 35 1.85 6.11 4.90
N ILE A 36 1.22 6.30 3.75
CA ILE A 36 1.90 6.42 2.47
C ILE A 36 2.85 7.62 2.50
N ALA A 37 2.39 8.77 2.99
CA ALA A 37 3.21 9.97 3.12
C ALA A 37 4.44 9.71 3.99
N VAL A 38 4.27 9.10 5.17
CA VAL A 38 5.38 8.68 6.04
C VAL A 38 6.32 7.69 5.34
N GLY A 39 5.78 6.71 4.62
CA GLY A 39 6.58 5.72 3.89
C GLY A 39 7.44 6.33 2.79
N ILE A 40 6.92 7.35 2.10
CA ILE A 40 7.65 8.12 1.08
C ILE A 40 8.70 9.02 1.75
N GLU A 41 8.32 9.82 2.75
CA GLU A 41 9.19 10.74 3.50
C GLU A 41 10.43 10.01 4.07
N GLU A 42 10.21 8.80 4.58
CA GLU A 42 11.24 8.01 5.28
C GLU A 42 11.87 6.93 4.40
N ASN A 43 11.45 6.80 3.13
CA ASN A 43 11.85 5.74 2.18
C ASN A 43 11.70 4.30 2.75
N VAL A 44 10.66 4.07 3.54
CA VAL A 44 10.37 2.77 4.17
C VAL A 44 9.16 2.12 3.51
N SER A 45 9.24 0.81 3.28
CA SER A 45 8.14 0.01 2.70
C SER A 45 7.92 -1.32 3.42
N SER A 46 8.63 -1.56 4.53
CA SER A 46 8.44 -2.77 5.32
C SER A 46 7.36 -2.53 6.37
N LEU A 47 6.47 -3.52 6.52
CA LEU A 47 5.32 -3.44 7.41
C LEU A 47 5.71 -3.06 8.84
N LYS A 48 6.75 -3.70 9.38
CA LYS A 48 7.25 -3.46 10.74
C LYS A 48 7.68 -2.00 10.95
N THR A 49 8.51 -1.48 10.04
CA THR A 49 9.07 -0.12 10.15
C THR A 49 7.99 0.92 9.95
N LEU A 50 7.11 0.69 8.98
CA LEU A 50 6.01 1.60 8.65
C LEU A 50 4.98 1.65 9.79
N SER A 51 4.68 0.52 10.42
CA SER A 51 3.85 0.47 11.63
C SER A 51 4.46 1.34 12.73
N MET A 52 5.73 1.10 13.08
CA MET A 52 6.42 1.82 14.15
C MET A 52 6.51 3.34 13.91
N LYS A 53 6.83 3.76 12.68
CA LYS A 53 6.96 5.17 12.31
C LYS A 53 5.63 5.90 12.14
N SER A 54 4.56 5.21 11.77
CA SER A 54 3.26 5.86 11.56
C SER A 54 2.33 5.80 12.78
N TYR A 55 2.57 4.88 13.73
CA TYR A 55 1.67 4.63 14.85
C TYR A 55 1.32 5.90 15.65
N HIS A 56 2.31 6.77 15.87
CA HIS A 56 2.17 8.00 16.64
C HIS A 56 1.60 9.18 15.82
N ARG A 57 1.64 9.11 14.48
CA ARG A 57 1.12 10.16 13.58
C ARG A 57 -0.36 9.98 13.25
N LEU A 58 -0.98 8.90 13.74
CA LEU A 58 -2.40 8.61 13.55
C LEU A 58 -3.18 9.19 14.72
N SER A 59 -4.27 9.89 14.43
CA SER A 59 -5.13 10.43 15.49
C SER A 59 -5.64 9.31 16.41
N ARG A 60 -5.90 9.67 17.67
CA ARG A 60 -6.51 8.77 18.66
C ARG A 60 -7.93 8.37 18.27
N ASP A 61 -8.59 9.22 17.49
CA ASP A 61 -9.97 9.05 17.05
C ASP A 61 -10.12 8.01 15.93
N MET A 62 -9.02 7.66 15.27
CA MET A 62 -9.01 6.63 14.23
C MET A 62 -9.33 5.25 14.81
N LEU A 63 -10.39 4.62 14.30
CA LEU A 63 -10.84 3.28 14.71
C LEU A 63 -9.68 2.26 14.70
N SER A 64 -9.33 1.80 15.91
CA SER A 64 -8.16 0.96 16.17
C SER A 64 -8.19 -0.36 15.40
N TYR A 65 -9.38 -0.95 15.21
CA TYR A 65 -9.59 -2.19 14.46
C TYR A 65 -9.08 -2.11 13.00
N TYR A 66 -9.17 -0.95 12.35
CA TYR A 66 -8.77 -0.79 10.95
C TYR A 66 -7.29 -0.43 10.76
N ARG A 67 -6.56 -0.15 11.84
CA ARG A 67 -5.15 0.28 11.78
C ARG A 67 -4.25 -0.76 11.12
N LEU A 68 -4.40 -2.03 11.46
CA LEU A 68 -3.59 -3.12 10.89
C LEU A 68 -3.88 -3.32 9.40
N CYS A 69 -5.16 -3.23 9.00
CA CYS A 69 -5.55 -3.32 7.59
C CYS A 69 -4.92 -2.18 6.77
N ALA A 70 -4.96 -0.95 7.29
CA ALA A 70 -4.36 0.21 6.62
C ALA A 70 -2.83 0.09 6.48
N ILE A 71 -2.14 -0.44 7.51
CA ILE A 71 -0.69 -0.72 7.44
C ILE A 71 -0.38 -1.75 6.35
N SER A 72 -1.15 -2.85 6.31
CA SER A 72 -0.98 -3.90 5.30
C SER A 72 -1.18 -3.34 3.88
N LYS A 73 -2.24 -2.57 3.64
CA LYS A 73 -2.49 -1.93 2.33
C LYS A 73 -1.38 -0.97 1.93
N THR A 74 -0.92 -0.13 2.84
CA THR A 74 0.15 0.83 2.57
C THR A 74 1.45 0.13 2.17
N THR A 75 1.79 -0.96 2.87
CA THR A 75 2.99 -1.76 2.59
C THR A 75 2.98 -2.28 1.16
N VAL A 76 1.83 -2.82 0.71
CA VAL A 76 1.67 -3.35 -0.66
C VAL A 76 1.84 -2.25 -1.71
N ILE A 77 1.20 -1.08 -1.50
CA ILE A 77 1.30 0.06 -2.41
C ILE A 77 2.76 0.50 -2.55
N LEU A 78 3.46 0.74 -1.44
CA LEU A 78 4.86 1.20 -1.47
C LEU A 78 5.83 0.16 -2.05
N GLN A 79 5.53 -1.12 -1.94
CA GLN A 79 6.33 -2.18 -2.58
C GLN A 79 6.13 -2.22 -4.09
N LEU A 80 4.91 -1.94 -4.57
CA LEU A 80 4.62 -1.86 -5.99
C LEU A 80 5.25 -0.63 -6.64
N GLU A 81 5.28 0.50 -5.93
CA GLU A 81 5.90 1.75 -6.40
C GLU A 81 7.43 1.70 -6.42
N LYS A 82 8.06 0.76 -5.68
CA LYS A 82 9.50 0.57 -5.76
C LYS A 82 9.86 -0.01 -7.13
N PRO A 83 10.90 0.51 -7.81
CA PRO A 83 11.37 -0.09 -9.04
C PRO A 83 11.72 -1.55 -8.75
N ARG A 84 11.05 -2.47 -9.46
CA ARG A 84 11.38 -3.90 -9.37
C ARG A 84 12.87 -4.03 -9.58
N ARG A 85 13.61 -4.40 -8.53
CA ARG A 85 14.99 -4.85 -8.69
C ARG A 85 14.91 -6.08 -9.57
N ARG A 86 15.19 -5.91 -10.86
CA ARG A 86 15.40 -7.03 -11.78
C ARG A 86 16.53 -7.84 -11.14
N ILE A 87 16.22 -9.06 -10.72
CA ILE A 87 17.27 -10.02 -10.40
C ILE A 87 18.08 -10.15 -11.69
N PRO A 88 19.39 -9.86 -11.71
CA PRO A 88 20.18 -10.08 -12.91
C PRO A 88 20.12 -11.57 -13.21
N ALA A 89 19.58 -11.92 -14.39
CA ALA A 89 19.66 -13.27 -14.92
C ALA A 89 21.12 -13.53 -15.32
N GLN A 90 21.96 -13.90 -14.35
CA GLN A 90 23.28 -14.48 -14.61
C GLN A 90 23.27 -15.88 -14.02
N GLY A 91 23.29 -16.88 -14.89
CA GLY A 91 23.40 -18.28 -14.47
C GLY A 91 22.92 -19.33 -15.46
N PHE A 92 23.02 -19.14 -16.78
CA PHE A 92 22.91 -20.24 -17.75
C PHE A 92 23.74 -19.97 -19.02
N GLN A 93 25.04 -19.79 -18.85
CA GLN A 93 26.01 -20.18 -19.88
C GLN A 93 27.15 -20.84 -19.12
N MET A 94 27.31 -22.15 -19.29
CA MET A 94 28.53 -22.95 -19.09
C MET A 94 28.13 -24.43 -19.24
N LEU A 95 28.04 -24.91 -20.49
CA LEU A 95 28.69 -26.13 -20.96
C LEU A 95 28.35 -26.30 -22.45
N GLY A 96 29.19 -25.70 -23.29
CA GLY A 96 29.39 -26.10 -24.67
C GLY A 96 30.86 -26.45 -24.80
N SER A 97 31.16 -27.75 -24.81
CA SER A 97 32.34 -28.38 -25.40
C SER A 97 32.03 -29.86 -25.52
#